data_AF-A0A8C0QLG9-F1
#
_entry.id   AF-A0A8C0QLG9-F1
#
_cell.length_a   1.000
_cell.length_b   1.000
_cell.length_c   1.000
_cell.angle_alpha   90.00
_cell.angle_beta   90.00
_cell.angle_gamma   90.00
#
_symmetry.space_group_name_H-M   'P 1'
#
loop_
_entity.id
_entity.type
_entity.pdbx_description
1 polymer ?
#
loop_
_entity_poly.entity_id
_entity_poly.type
_entity_poly.pdbx_seq_one_letter_code
_entity_poly.pdbx_strand_id
1 'polypeptide(L)'
;MAEEETESPGPKKRGPYISSVTSRSVNLMIRGVVLFFIGVFLALVLNLLQIQRNVTLFPPDVIASIFSSAWWVPPCCGTASAVIGLLYPCIDRHLGEPHKFKREWSSVMRCVAVFVGINHASAKVDFDNNIQLSLTLAALSIGLWWTFDRSRSGFGLGVGIAFLATLVTQLLVYNGVYQYTSPDFLYVRSWLPCIFFAGGITMGNIGRQLAMYECKVTAENLIRNEEAKIYLLYKTRR
;
A
#
# COMPACT_ATOMS: atom_id res chain seq x y z
N MET A 1 -11.98 -43.80 54.88
CA MET A 1 -11.48 -43.98 53.50
C MET A 1 -12.08 -42.82 52.72
N ALA A 2 -11.33 -41.73 52.57
CA ALA A 2 -11.82 -40.49 51.97
C ALA A 2 -11.66 -40.60 50.45
N GLU A 3 -12.74 -40.34 49.72
CA GLU A 3 -12.76 -40.26 48.26
C GLU A 3 -12.09 -38.95 47.82
N GLU A 4 -11.05 -39.06 47.01
CA GLU A 4 -10.32 -37.95 46.43
C GLU A 4 -10.94 -37.67 45.05
N GLU A 5 -11.87 -36.71 44.98
CA GLU A 5 -12.39 -36.21 43.70
C GLU A 5 -11.31 -35.35 43.01
N THR A 6 -10.70 -35.91 41.96
CA THR A 6 -9.82 -35.18 41.05
C THR A 6 -10.63 -34.15 40.24
N GLU A 7 -10.52 -32.88 40.64
CA GLU A 7 -11.09 -31.73 39.96
C GLU A 7 -10.40 -31.51 38.60
N SER A 8 -11.14 -31.74 37.50
CA SER A 8 -10.68 -31.48 36.13
C SER A 8 -10.60 -29.96 35.88
N PRO A 9 -9.49 -29.42 35.35
CA PRO A 9 -9.37 -27.98 35.11
C PRO A 9 -10.27 -27.59 33.92
N GLY A 10 -11.41 -26.95 34.23
CA GLY A 10 -12.32 -26.40 33.24
C GLY A 10 -11.61 -25.40 32.30
N PRO A 11 -12.14 -25.20 31.09
CA PRO A 11 -11.50 -24.37 30.07
C PRO A 11 -11.38 -22.93 30.58
N LYS A 12 -10.14 -22.44 30.70
CA LYS A 12 -9.83 -21.05 31.07
C LYS A 12 -10.59 -20.10 30.14
N LYS A 13 -11.60 -19.39 30.68
CA LYS A 13 -12.31 -18.30 29.99
C LYS A 13 -11.28 -17.26 29.50
N ARG A 14 -10.82 -17.38 28.25
CA ARG A 14 -10.00 -16.34 27.60
C ARG A 14 -10.84 -15.07 27.55
N GLY A 15 -10.46 -14.08 28.35
CA GLY A 15 -11.27 -12.89 28.60
C GLY A 15 -11.47 -11.98 27.36
N PRO A 16 -12.37 -10.98 27.47
CA PRO A 16 -12.72 -10.03 26.41
C PRO A 16 -11.53 -9.30 25.76
N TYR A 17 -10.44 -9.16 26.53
CA TYR A 17 -9.20 -8.51 26.09
C TYR A 17 -8.43 -9.32 25.04
N ILE A 18 -8.42 -10.65 25.14
CA ILE A 18 -7.72 -11.51 24.17
C ILE A 18 -8.46 -11.50 22.83
N SER A 19 -9.80 -11.48 22.86
CA SER A 19 -10.62 -11.37 21.65
C SER A 19 -10.46 -10.02 20.95
N SER A 20 -10.35 -8.91 21.69
CA SER A 20 -10.19 -7.58 21.09
C SER A 20 -8.80 -7.38 20.47
N VAL A 21 -7.74 -7.87 21.13
CA VAL A 21 -6.38 -7.87 20.58
C VAL A 21 -6.29 -8.75 19.33
N THR A 22 -6.89 -9.94 19.37
CA THR A 22 -6.91 -10.86 18.23
C THR A 22 -7.64 -10.25 17.04
N SER A 23 -8.82 -9.65 17.25
CA SER A 23 -9.57 -8.99 16.18
C SER A 23 -8.79 -7.83 15.55
N ARG A 24 -8.07 -7.04 16.36
CA ARG A 24 -7.23 -5.95 15.84
C ARG A 24 -6.07 -6.47 15.00
N SER A 25 -5.39 -7.52 15.45
CA SER A 25 -4.29 -8.15 14.71
C SER A 25 -4.76 -8.77 13.39
N VAL A 26 -5.92 -9.41 13.39
CA VAL A 26 -6.53 -9.99 12.18
C VAL A 26 -6.88 -8.90 11.17
N ASN A 27 -7.47 -7.78 11.59
CA ASN A 27 -7.78 -6.65 10.69
C ASN A 27 -6.49 -6.10 10.07
N LEU A 28 -5.46 -5.85 10.87
CA LEU A 28 -4.15 -5.41 10.35
C LEU A 28 -3.56 -6.40 9.34
N MET A 29 -3.70 -7.70 9.57
CA MET A 29 -3.24 -8.73 8.64
C MET A 29 -4.03 -8.69 7.33
N ILE A 30 -5.37 -8.62 7.40
CA ILE A 30 -6.24 -8.52 6.22
C ILE A 30 -5.89 -7.27 5.40
N ARG A 31 -5.71 -6.12 6.05
CA ARG A 31 -5.30 -4.88 5.38
C ARG A 31 -3.95 -5.02 4.68
N GLY A 32 -2.98 -5.64 5.35
CA GLY A 32 -1.67 -5.93 4.76
C GLY A 32 -1.78 -6.80 3.52
N VAL A 33 -2.59 -7.87 3.59
CA VAL A 33 -2.83 -8.79 2.46
C VAL A 33 -3.52 -8.07 1.30
N VAL A 34 -4.54 -7.26 1.56
CA VAL A 34 -5.24 -6.49 0.51
C VAL A 34 -4.29 -5.49 -0.15
N LEU A 35 -3.51 -4.74 0.63
CA LEU A 35 -2.50 -3.81 0.12
C LEU A 35 -1.42 -4.50 -0.71
N PHE A 36 -1.02 -5.71 -0.30
CA PHE A 36 -0.07 -6.53 -1.05
C PHE A 36 -0.61 -6.88 -2.44
N PHE A 37 -1.84 -7.42 -2.52
CA PHE A 37 -2.44 -7.78 -3.80
C PHE A 37 -2.71 -6.56 -4.70
N ILE A 38 -3.15 -5.43 -4.13
CA ILE A 38 -3.28 -4.17 -4.88
C ILE A 38 -1.93 -3.72 -5.44
N GLY A 39 -0.86 -3.86 -4.65
CA GLY A 39 0.50 -3.54 -5.08
C GLY A 39 0.99 -4.42 -6.22
N VAL A 40 0.80 -5.74 -6.11
CA VAL A 40 1.13 -6.70 -7.18
C VAL A 40 0.35 -6.36 -8.45
N PHE A 41 -0.96 -6.12 -8.33
CA PHE A 41 -1.81 -5.78 -9.46
C PHE A 41 -1.37 -4.50 -10.17
N LEU A 42 -1.14 -3.42 -9.41
CA LEU A 42 -0.66 -2.16 -9.97
C LEU A 42 0.72 -2.32 -10.63
N ALA A 43 1.65 -3.05 -10.01
CA ALA A 43 2.96 -3.33 -10.59
C ALA A 43 2.84 -4.06 -11.93
N LEU A 44 1.98 -5.07 -12.02
CA LEU A 44 1.71 -5.78 -13.27
C LEU A 44 1.10 -4.87 -14.34
N VAL A 45 0.10 -4.06 -13.99
CA VAL A 45 -0.52 -3.11 -14.93
C VAL A 45 0.51 -2.10 -15.45
N LEU A 46 1.31 -1.51 -14.57
CA LEU A 46 2.35 -0.55 -14.96
C LEU A 46 3.40 -1.21 -15.86
N ASN A 47 3.83 -2.42 -15.52
CA ASN A 47 4.78 -3.18 -16.32
C ASN A 47 4.21 -3.51 -17.71
N LEU A 48 2.94 -3.93 -17.81
CA LEU A 48 2.27 -4.16 -19.09
C LEU A 48 2.19 -2.88 -19.93
N LEU A 49 1.82 -1.76 -19.33
CA LEU A 49 1.76 -0.45 -20.00
C LEU A 49 3.13 0.03 -20.49
N GLN A 50 4.21 -0.32 -19.78
CA GLN A 50 5.57 -0.04 -20.20
C GLN A 50 6.03 -0.95 -21.35
N ILE A 51 5.55 -2.20 -21.41
CA ILE A 51 5.99 -3.22 -22.38
C ILE A 51 5.23 -3.19 -23.70
N GLN A 52 3.93 -2.86 -23.71
CA GLN A 52 3.10 -2.82 -24.93
C GLN A 52 3.60 -1.89 -26.04
N ARG A 53 4.62 -1.06 -25.80
CA ARG A 53 5.23 -0.19 -26.80
C ARG A 53 6.54 -0.70 -27.39
N ASN A 54 7.27 -1.61 -26.72
CA ASN A 54 8.58 -2.04 -27.22
C ASN A 54 8.47 -3.08 -28.35
N VAL A 55 7.31 -3.73 -28.52
CA VAL A 55 7.03 -4.60 -29.67
C VAL A 55 5.52 -4.57 -29.97
N THR A 56 5.11 -3.96 -31.08
CA THR A 56 3.72 -4.00 -31.58
C THR A 56 3.35 -5.33 -32.27
N LEU A 57 4.18 -6.36 -32.10
CA LEU A 57 3.95 -7.74 -32.52
C LEU A 57 4.24 -8.61 -31.30
N PHE A 58 3.25 -9.28 -30.73
CA PHE A 58 3.42 -10.11 -29.55
C PHE A 58 3.86 -11.53 -29.94
N PRO A 59 5.14 -11.91 -29.81
CA PRO A 59 5.50 -13.31 -29.66
C PRO A 59 5.21 -13.76 -28.22
N PRO A 60 4.63 -14.96 -28.01
CA PRO A 60 4.31 -15.51 -26.68
C PRO A 60 5.54 -15.64 -25.75
N ASP A 61 6.75 -15.56 -26.30
CA ASP A 61 8.03 -15.74 -25.58
C ASP A 61 8.38 -14.59 -24.62
N VAL A 62 7.92 -13.36 -24.90
CA VAL A 62 8.19 -12.19 -24.04
C VAL A 62 7.39 -12.26 -22.73
N ILE A 63 6.14 -12.74 -22.80
CA ILE A 63 5.30 -12.96 -21.61
C ILE A 63 5.97 -14.02 -20.71
N ALA A 64 6.45 -15.12 -21.32
CA ALA A 64 7.18 -16.17 -20.60
C ALA A 64 8.50 -15.65 -19.98
N SER A 65 9.24 -14.79 -20.69
CA SER A 65 10.47 -14.18 -20.19
C SER A 65 10.25 -13.22 -19.01
N ILE A 66 9.15 -12.47 -18.98
CA ILE A 66 8.79 -11.58 -17.84
C ILE A 66 8.46 -12.40 -16.59
N PHE A 67 7.74 -13.50 -16.74
CA PHE A 67 7.46 -14.44 -15.65
C PHE A 67 8.70 -15.22 -15.19
N SER A 68 9.80 -15.21 -15.95
CA SER A 68 11.02 -15.93 -15.62
C SER A 68 12.16 -15.04 -15.12
N SER A 69 12.37 -13.85 -15.70
CA SER A 69 13.52 -12.98 -15.41
C SER A 69 13.24 -11.84 -14.44
N ALA A 70 11.97 -11.42 -14.30
CA ALA A 70 11.56 -10.30 -13.42
C ALA A 70 10.44 -10.68 -12.44
N TRP A 71 10.26 -11.98 -12.18
CA TRP A 71 9.21 -12.53 -11.31
C TRP A 71 9.25 -11.99 -9.86
N TRP A 72 10.41 -11.48 -9.43
CA TRP A 72 10.63 -10.90 -8.11
C TRP A 72 10.11 -9.45 -7.99
N VAL A 73 9.91 -8.75 -9.11
CA VAL A 73 9.48 -7.34 -9.11
C VAL A 73 8.06 -7.18 -8.55
N PRO A 74 7.03 -7.92 -9.02
CA PRO A 74 5.68 -7.77 -8.48
C PRO A 74 5.57 -8.11 -6.99
N PRO A 75 6.16 -9.21 -6.47
CA PRO A 75 6.22 -9.46 -5.03
C PRO A 75 6.94 -8.35 -4.25
N CYS A 76 8.06 -7.82 -4.76
CA CYS A 76 8.76 -6.70 -4.12
C CYS A 76 7.88 -5.45 -4.03
N CYS A 77 7.20 -5.07 -5.11
CA CYS A 77 6.25 -3.95 -5.11
C CYS A 77 5.04 -4.19 -4.19
N GLY A 78 4.54 -5.43 -4.14
CA GLY A 78 3.46 -5.83 -3.23
C GLY A 78 3.85 -5.69 -1.76
N THR A 79 5.04 -6.18 -1.38
CA THR A 79 5.53 -6.05 0.00
C THR A 79 5.76 -4.59 0.38
N ALA A 80 6.38 -3.79 -0.49
CA ALA A 80 6.54 -2.36 -0.28
C ALA A 80 5.19 -1.65 -0.11
N SER A 81 4.20 -1.95 -0.95
CA SER A 81 2.83 -1.43 -0.84
C SER A 81 2.21 -1.72 0.53
N ALA A 82 2.31 -2.98 0.99
CA ALA A 82 1.80 -3.39 2.29
C ALA A 82 2.50 -2.63 3.42
N VAL A 83 3.83 -2.53 3.40
CA VAL A 83 4.59 -1.80 4.42
C VAL A 83 4.18 -0.34 4.45
N ILE A 84 4.13 0.34 3.30
CA ILE A 84 3.78 1.76 3.19
C ILE A 84 2.35 2.01 3.66
N GLY A 85 1.38 1.23 3.17
CA GLY A 85 -0.02 1.38 3.54
C GLY A 85 -0.33 1.00 4.99
N LEU A 86 0.53 0.21 5.66
CA LEU A 86 0.47 0.00 7.11
C LEU A 86 1.18 1.11 7.90
N LEU A 87 2.28 1.64 7.38
CA LEU A 87 3.12 2.64 8.04
C LEU A 87 2.44 4.02 8.13
N TYR A 88 1.77 4.45 7.05
CA TYR A 88 1.12 5.77 6.98
C TYR A 88 0.08 5.99 8.09
N PRO A 89 -0.93 5.10 8.27
CA PRO A 89 -1.91 5.26 9.35
C PRO A 89 -1.28 5.21 10.75
N CYS A 90 -0.20 4.44 10.93
CA CYS A 90 0.51 4.36 12.21
C CYS A 90 1.17 5.70 12.54
N ILE A 91 1.87 6.30 11.57
CA ILE A 91 2.60 7.56 11.77
C ILE A 91 1.64 8.73 11.92
N ASP A 92 0.54 8.76 11.18
CA ASP A 92 -0.51 9.77 11.37
C ASP A 92 -1.07 9.74 12.80
N ARG A 93 -1.26 8.53 13.36
CA ARG A 93 -1.71 8.36 14.76
C ARG A 93 -0.67 8.83 15.77
N HIS A 94 0.62 8.63 15.49
CA HIS A 94 1.72 9.10 16.35
C HIS A 94 1.90 10.62 16.30
N LEU A 95 1.74 11.23 15.11
CA LEU A 95 1.84 12.67 14.92
C LEU A 95 0.58 13.42 15.36
N GLY A 96 -0.49 12.69 15.72
CA GLY A 96 -1.74 13.28 16.13
C GLY A 96 -2.39 14.12 15.04
N GLU A 97 -2.09 13.88 13.75
CA GLU A 97 -2.84 14.50 12.66
C GLU A 97 -4.19 13.79 12.59
N PRO A 98 -5.29 14.41 13.05
CA PRO A 98 -6.62 13.82 12.87
C PRO A 98 -6.79 13.58 11.37
N HIS A 99 -7.29 12.40 10.99
CA HIS A 99 -7.74 12.07 9.63
C HIS A 99 -8.85 13.05 9.22
N LYS A 100 -8.47 14.30 8.93
CA LYS A 100 -9.35 15.46 8.75
C LYS A 100 -9.96 15.50 7.37
N PHE A 101 -9.42 14.72 6.46
CA PHE A 101 -9.99 14.58 5.14
C PHE A 101 -11.04 13.47 5.19
N LYS A 102 -12.32 13.84 5.01
CA LYS A 102 -13.37 12.93 4.51
C LYS A 102 -12.95 12.46 3.13
N ARG A 103 -11.92 11.62 3.09
CA ARG A 103 -11.31 11.19 1.86
C ARG A 103 -12.22 10.10 1.33
N GLU A 104 -12.95 10.44 0.28
CA GLU A 104 -13.84 9.50 -0.37
C GLU A 104 -13.00 8.52 -1.21
N TRP A 105 -13.51 7.30 -1.37
CA TRP A 105 -12.94 6.33 -2.31
C TRP A 105 -12.76 6.92 -3.72
N SER A 106 -13.63 7.85 -4.13
CA SER A 106 -13.50 8.63 -5.36
C SER A 106 -12.15 9.35 -5.47
N SER A 107 -11.70 10.02 -4.40
CA SER A 107 -10.41 10.72 -4.38
C SER A 107 -9.23 9.75 -4.47
N VAL A 108 -9.32 8.58 -3.82
CA VAL A 108 -8.30 7.53 -3.93
C VAL A 108 -8.23 6.95 -5.33
N MET A 109 -9.37 6.65 -5.95
CA MET A 109 -9.40 6.14 -7.33
C MET A 109 -8.86 7.17 -8.33
N ARG A 110 -9.16 8.46 -8.14
CA ARG A 110 -8.55 9.54 -8.94
C ARG A 110 -7.03 9.61 -8.73
N CYS A 111 -6.55 9.48 -7.50
CA CYS A 111 -5.11 9.45 -7.20
C CYS A 111 -4.42 8.27 -7.88
N VAL A 112 -5.01 7.07 -7.84
CA VAL A 112 -4.50 5.88 -8.56
C VAL A 112 -4.50 6.11 -10.07
N ALA A 113 -5.58 6.67 -10.64
CA ALA A 113 -5.66 6.95 -12.06
C ALA A 113 -4.60 7.96 -12.51
N VAL A 114 -4.39 9.04 -11.75
CA VAL A 114 -3.32 10.02 -12.02
C VAL A 114 -1.94 9.37 -11.89
N PHE A 115 -1.71 8.53 -10.88
CA PHE A 115 -0.45 7.80 -10.72
C PHE A 115 -0.16 6.86 -11.90
N VAL A 116 -1.15 6.08 -12.35
CA VAL A 116 -1.03 5.23 -13.54
C VAL A 116 -0.81 6.09 -14.79
N GLY A 117 -1.51 7.22 -14.91
CA GLY A 117 -1.33 8.19 -15.99
C GLY A 117 0.08 8.79 -16.04
N ILE A 118 0.65 9.16 -14.89
CA ILE A 118 2.03 9.64 -14.76
C ILE A 118 3.03 8.58 -15.24
N ASN A 119 2.86 7.33 -14.80
CA ASN A 119 3.72 6.22 -15.22
C ASN A 119 3.56 5.89 -16.71
N HIS A 120 2.34 5.99 -17.24
CA HIS A 120 2.10 5.78 -18.66
C HIS A 120 2.71 6.92 -19.49
N ALA A 121 2.57 8.17 -19.05
CA ALA A 121 3.15 9.33 -19.71
C ALA A 121 4.69 9.29 -19.68
N SER A 122 5.30 8.89 -18.56
CA SER A 122 6.76 8.77 -18.46
C SER A 122 7.34 7.69 -19.37
N ALA A 123 6.56 6.65 -19.68
CA ALA A 123 6.95 5.60 -20.61
C ALA A 123 6.64 5.95 -22.08
N LYS A 124 5.72 6.89 -22.33
CA LYS A 124 5.21 7.21 -23.68
C LYS A 124 5.81 8.48 -24.29
N VAL A 125 6.22 9.44 -23.47
CA VAL A 125 6.73 10.72 -23.96
C VAL A 125 8.25 10.63 -24.10
N ASP A 126 8.71 10.62 -25.35
CA ASP A 126 10.12 10.78 -25.69
C ASP A 126 10.50 12.25 -25.46
N PHE A 127 11.06 12.55 -24.29
CA PHE A 127 11.59 13.87 -24.01
C PHE A 127 13.01 13.97 -24.57
N ASP A 128 13.28 15.01 -25.37
CA ASP A 128 14.62 15.30 -25.89
C ASP A 128 15.67 15.54 -24.78
N ASN A 129 15.22 15.86 -23.55
CA ASN A 129 16.10 16.13 -22.42
C ASN A 129 15.58 15.50 -21.12
N ASN A 130 16.41 14.68 -20.47
CA ASN A 130 16.10 13.98 -19.21
C ASN A 130 15.77 14.94 -18.05
N ILE A 131 16.27 16.18 -18.11
CA ILE A 131 15.95 17.24 -17.14
C ILE A 131 14.48 17.66 -17.24
N GLN A 132 13.96 17.80 -18.47
CA GLN A 132 12.55 18.19 -18.69
C GLN A 132 11.60 17.10 -18.18
N LEU A 133 11.88 15.84 -18.52
CA LEU A 133 11.14 14.68 -18.02
C LEU A 133 11.10 14.66 -16.48
N SER A 134 12.27 14.86 -15.84
CA SER A 134 12.39 14.81 -14.38
C SER A 134 11.66 15.97 -13.70
N LEU A 135 11.75 17.19 -14.25
CA LEU A 135 11.03 18.37 -13.74
C LEU A 135 9.52 18.21 -13.88
N THR A 136 9.04 17.73 -15.03
CA THR A 136 7.61 17.50 -15.24
C THR A 136 7.08 16.44 -14.29
N LEU A 137 7.80 15.33 -14.10
CA LEU A 137 7.40 14.29 -13.16
C LEU A 137 7.46 14.73 -11.71
N ALA A 138 8.46 15.54 -11.33
CA ALA A 138 8.51 16.16 -10.01
C ALA A 138 7.30 17.07 -9.78
N ALA A 139 6.97 17.94 -10.75
CA ALA A 139 5.81 18.82 -10.67
C ALA A 139 4.49 18.05 -10.58
N LEU A 140 4.31 17.00 -11.39
CA LEU A 140 3.13 16.14 -11.34
C LEU A 140 3.02 15.36 -10.02
N SER A 141 4.14 14.89 -9.48
CA SER A 141 4.19 14.15 -8.21
C SER A 141 3.89 15.05 -7.01
N ILE A 142 4.44 16.28 -7.00
CA ILE A 142 4.12 17.31 -6.00
C ILE A 142 2.65 17.75 -6.15
N GLY A 143 2.17 17.92 -7.38
CA GLY A 143 0.76 18.22 -7.66
C GLY A 143 -0.18 17.12 -7.15
N LEU A 144 0.16 15.85 -7.35
CA LEU A 144 -0.58 14.71 -6.82
C LEU A 144 -0.65 14.76 -5.29
N TRP A 145 0.49 15.01 -4.62
CA TRP A 145 0.49 15.18 -3.16
C TRP A 145 -0.39 16.36 -2.73
N TRP A 146 -0.24 17.52 -3.37
CA TRP A 146 -0.99 18.73 -3.03
C TRP A 146 -2.50 18.57 -3.21
N THR A 147 -2.92 17.94 -4.31
CA THR A 147 -4.34 17.76 -4.67
C THR A 147 -5.02 16.66 -3.85
N PHE A 148 -4.35 15.53 -3.64
CA PHE A 148 -5.00 14.35 -3.07
C PHE A 148 -4.68 14.11 -1.60
N ASP A 149 -3.52 14.51 -1.07
CA ASP A 149 -3.10 14.18 0.30
C ASP A 149 -2.97 15.42 1.20
N ARG A 150 -2.15 16.40 0.79
CA ARG A 150 -1.87 17.66 1.51
C ARG A 150 -1.36 17.47 2.96
N SER A 151 -1.07 16.23 3.38
CA SER A 151 -0.56 15.93 4.72
C SER A 151 0.96 16.09 4.82
N ARG A 152 1.43 16.55 5.99
CA ARG A 152 2.87 16.73 6.28
C ARG A 152 3.55 15.38 6.46
N SER A 153 2.87 14.45 7.14
CA SER A 153 3.30 13.06 7.28
C SER A 153 3.42 12.37 5.93
N GLY A 154 2.45 12.59 5.04
CA GLY A 154 2.47 12.03 3.69
C GLY A 154 3.68 12.50 2.88
N PHE A 155 3.97 13.81 2.92
CA PHE A 155 5.15 14.37 2.26
C PHE A 155 6.45 13.77 2.80
N GLY A 156 6.64 13.82 4.13
CA GLY A 156 7.88 13.35 4.77
C GLY A 156 8.13 11.87 4.53
N LEU A 157 7.10 11.03 4.68
CA LEU A 157 7.21 9.60 4.40
C LEU A 157 7.42 9.32 2.92
N GLY A 158 6.74 10.06 2.04
CA GLY A 158 6.89 9.93 0.59
C GLY A 158 8.34 10.20 0.16
N VAL A 159 8.96 11.26 0.68
CA VAL A 159 10.37 11.58 0.40
C VAL A 159 11.29 10.50 0.94
N GLY A 160 11.08 10.04 2.18
CA GLY A 160 11.88 8.98 2.79
C GLY A 160 11.81 7.66 2.01
N ILE A 161 10.61 7.26 1.59
CA ILE A 161 10.38 6.07 0.76
C ILE A 161 11.04 6.22 -0.61
N ALA A 162 10.88 7.39 -1.26
CA ALA A 162 11.49 7.65 -2.56
C ALA A 162 13.01 7.53 -2.51
N PHE A 163 13.64 8.10 -1.48
CA PHE A 163 15.07 8.00 -1.27
C PHE A 163 15.51 6.56 -1.02
N LEU A 164 14.84 5.85 -0.10
CA LEU A 164 15.17 4.46 0.24
C LEU A 164 14.99 3.52 -0.96
N ALA A 165 13.88 3.66 -1.71
CA ALA A 165 13.62 2.87 -2.90
C ALA A 165 14.67 3.12 -3.98
N THR A 166 15.07 4.37 -4.18
CA THR A 166 16.13 4.74 -5.13
C THR A 166 17.48 4.13 -4.72
N LEU A 167 17.82 4.16 -3.43
CA LEU A 167 19.03 3.54 -2.90
C LEU A 167 19.01 2.02 -3.08
N VAL A 168 17.88 1.37 -2.82
CA VAL A 168 17.73 -0.07 -3.04
C VAL A 168 17.90 -0.39 -4.52
N THR A 169 17.24 0.35 -5.43
CA THR A 169 17.44 0.14 -6.88
C THR A 169 18.88 0.36 -7.31
N GLN A 170 19.56 1.35 -6.73
CA GLN A 170 20.98 1.60 -6.99
C GLN A 170 21.84 0.39 -6.61
N LEU A 171 21.59 -0.20 -5.43
CA LEU A 171 22.29 -1.39 -4.96
C LEU A 171 22.00 -2.61 -5.84
N LEU A 172 20.76 -2.79 -6.30
CA LEU A 172 20.41 -3.90 -7.20
C LEU A 172 21.13 -3.77 -8.55
N VAL A 173 21.24 -2.55 -9.08
CA VAL A 173 21.99 -2.28 -10.32
C VAL A 173 23.48 -2.53 -10.13
N TYR A 174 24.05 -2.07 -9.01
CA TYR A 174 25.46 -2.28 -8.69
C TYR A 174 25.82 -3.77 -8.54
N ASN A 175 24.93 -4.58 -7.96
CA ASN A 175 25.11 -6.03 -7.83
C ASN A 175 24.78 -6.81 -9.13
N GLY A 176 24.47 -6.13 -10.24
CA GLY A 176 24.20 -6.76 -11.53
C GLY A 176 22.86 -7.51 -11.62
N VAL A 177 21.98 -7.39 -10.60
CA VAL A 177 20.66 -8.04 -10.57
C VAL A 177 19.68 -7.34 -11.51
N TYR A 178 19.90 -6.05 -11.79
CA TYR A 178 19.05 -5.24 -12.66
C TYR A 178 19.89 -4.35 -13.57
N GLN A 179 19.58 -4.28 -14.87
CA GLN A 179 20.30 -3.42 -15.83
C GLN A 179 19.34 -2.48 -16.54
N TYR A 180 19.60 -1.18 -16.48
CA TYR A 180 18.92 -0.17 -17.29
C TYR A 180 19.65 0.00 -18.63
N THR A 181 18.90 0.03 -19.74
CA THR A 181 19.43 0.15 -21.12
C THR A 181 20.13 1.49 -21.38
N SER A 182 19.87 2.52 -20.56
CA SER A 182 20.48 3.85 -20.63
C SER A 182 20.46 4.51 -19.24
N PRO A 183 21.57 4.49 -18.49
CA PRO A 183 21.70 5.20 -17.21
C PRO A 183 21.99 6.69 -17.42
N ASP A 184 21.28 7.58 -16.70
CA ASP A 184 21.51 9.03 -16.76
C ASP A 184 22.41 9.53 -15.62
N PHE A 185 21.94 9.41 -14.37
CA PHE A 185 22.63 9.95 -13.20
C PHE A 185 22.94 8.80 -12.24
N LEU A 186 24.22 8.57 -11.94
CA LEU A 186 24.67 7.51 -11.02
C LEU A 186 24.07 6.11 -11.32
N TYR A 187 23.90 5.67 -12.57
CA TYR A 187 23.35 4.34 -12.91
C TYR A 187 21.81 4.14 -12.71
N VAL A 188 21.05 5.18 -12.32
CA VAL A 188 19.57 5.13 -12.18
C VAL A 188 18.92 6.28 -12.94
N ARG A 189 17.74 6.07 -13.55
CA ARG A 189 17.04 7.15 -14.28
C ARG A 189 16.51 8.19 -13.30
N SER A 190 16.78 9.47 -13.57
CA SER A 190 16.49 10.62 -12.69
C SER A 190 15.00 10.82 -12.37
N TRP A 191 14.10 10.18 -13.10
CA TRP A 191 12.67 10.20 -12.85
C TRP A 191 12.15 9.17 -11.83
N LEU A 192 12.94 8.13 -11.52
CA LEU A 192 12.52 7.04 -10.61
C LEU A 192 12.14 7.53 -9.20
N PRO A 193 12.89 8.45 -8.56
CA PRO A 193 12.51 8.98 -7.25
C PRO A 193 11.12 9.63 -7.26
N CYS A 194 10.74 10.31 -8.36
CA CYS A 194 9.44 10.95 -8.48
C CYS A 194 8.30 9.91 -8.55
N ILE A 195 8.52 8.82 -9.28
CA ILE A 195 7.55 7.73 -9.37
C ILE A 195 7.42 7.00 -8.03
N PHE A 196 8.53 6.73 -7.34
CA PHE A 196 8.48 6.14 -5.99
C PHE A 196 7.78 7.05 -4.99
N PHE A 197 7.99 8.36 -5.07
CA PHE A 197 7.27 9.34 -4.25
C PHE A 197 5.75 9.27 -4.53
N ALA A 198 5.34 9.39 -5.80
CA ALA A 198 3.94 9.35 -6.19
C ALA A 198 3.26 8.02 -5.82
N GLY A 199 3.95 6.90 -6.00
CA GLY A 199 3.48 5.56 -5.62
C GLY A 199 3.34 5.42 -4.11
N GLY A 200 4.31 5.93 -3.33
CA GLY A 200 4.28 5.96 -1.87
C GLY A 200 3.08 6.73 -1.33
N ILE A 201 2.83 7.93 -1.86
CA ILE A 201 1.64 8.73 -1.52
C ILE A 201 0.35 7.97 -1.87
N THR A 202 0.28 7.36 -3.06
CA THR A 202 -0.90 6.62 -3.52
C THR A 202 -1.22 5.43 -2.61
N MET A 203 -0.22 4.61 -2.28
CA MET A 203 -0.38 3.45 -1.39
C MET A 203 -0.65 3.87 0.06
N GLY A 204 0.00 4.93 0.54
CA GLY A 204 -0.30 5.51 1.84
C GLY A 204 -1.75 5.99 1.96
N ASN A 205 -2.28 6.56 0.88
CA ASN A 205 -3.67 7.02 0.78
C ASN A 205 -4.69 5.88 0.78
N ILE A 206 -4.38 4.78 0.09
CA ILE A 206 -5.17 3.55 0.16
C ILE A 206 -5.13 2.98 1.59
N GLY A 207 -3.95 2.90 2.19
CA GLY A 207 -3.76 2.41 3.56
C GLY A 207 -4.57 3.17 4.61
N ARG A 208 -4.58 4.51 4.53
CA ARG A 208 -5.41 5.39 5.38
C ARG A 208 -6.90 5.13 5.19
N GLN A 209 -7.35 4.94 3.94
CA GLN A 209 -8.75 4.62 3.66
C GLN A 209 -9.18 3.28 4.24
N LEU A 210 -8.36 2.24 4.06
CA LEU A 210 -8.66 0.93 4.64
C LEU A 210 -8.70 1.02 6.17
N ALA A 211 -7.75 1.73 6.80
CA ALA A 211 -7.73 1.91 8.25
C ALA A 211 -9.00 2.60 8.78
N MET A 212 -9.49 3.62 8.07
CA MET A 212 -10.74 4.29 8.42
C MET A 212 -11.95 3.37 8.27
N TYR A 213 -12.00 2.60 7.17
CA TYR A 213 -13.07 1.64 6.92
C TYR A 213 -13.14 0.55 8.00
N GLU A 214 -11.99 -0.02 8.38
CA GLU A 214 -11.89 -1.00 9.47
C GLU A 214 -12.42 -0.44 10.80
N CYS A 215 -12.07 0.81 11.12
CA CYS A 215 -12.53 1.47 12.34
C CYS A 215 -14.05 1.62 12.34
N LYS A 216 -14.63 2.03 11.21
CA LYS A 216 -16.08 2.17 11.04
C LYS A 216 -16.80 0.83 11.19
N VAL A 217 -16.34 -0.20 10.48
CA VAL A 217 -16.93 -1.56 10.55
C VAL A 217 -16.84 -2.13 11.97
N THR A 218 -15.71 -1.92 12.65
CA THR A 218 -15.55 -2.38 14.04
C THR A 218 -16.52 -1.67 14.97
N ALA A 219 -16.69 -0.35 14.85
CA ALA A 219 -17.64 0.42 15.65
C ALA A 219 -19.09 -0.04 15.40
N GLU A 220 -19.48 -0.26 14.15
CA GLU A 220 -20.81 -0.77 13.78
C GLU A 220 -21.08 -2.17 14.37
N ASN A 221 -20.08 -3.05 14.35
CA ASN A 221 -20.18 -4.39 14.94
C ASN A 221 -20.30 -4.33 16.47
N LEU A 222 -19.61 -3.40 17.12
CA LEU A 222 -19.73 -3.20 18.58
C LEU A 222 -21.13 -2.72 18.96
N ILE A 223 -21.67 -1.72 18.26
CA ILE A 223 -23.03 -1.20 18.50
C ILE A 223 -24.06 -2.32 18.33
N ARG A 224 -23.98 -3.08 17.23
CA ARG A 224 -24.87 -4.21 16.95
C ARG A 224 -24.81 -5.29 18.03
N ASN A 225 -23.61 -5.58 18.55
CA ASN A 225 -23.43 -6.54 19.63
C ASN A 225 -24.01 -6.04 20.95
N GLU A 226 -23.95 -4.74 21.25
CA GLU A 226 -24.62 -4.18 22.43
C GLU A 226 -26.14 -4.23 22.30
N GLU A 227 -26.70 -3.87 21.14
CA GLU A 227 -28.13 -3.98 20.87
C GLU A 227 -28.64 -5.42 21.04
N ALA A 228 -27.90 -6.40 20.51
CA ALA A 228 -28.23 -7.81 20.66
C ALA A 228 -28.22 -8.27 22.13
N LYS A 229 -27.26 -7.79 22.94
CA LYS A 229 -27.20 -8.08 24.38
C LYS A 229 -28.39 -7.47 25.12
N ILE A 230 -28.75 -6.22 24.82
CA ILE A 230 -29.90 -5.54 25.42
C ILE A 230 -31.19 -6.30 25.07
N TYR A 231 -31.36 -6.72 23.82
CA TYR A 231 -32.51 -7.50 23.37
C TYR A 231 -32.63 -8.85 24.11
N LEU A 232 -31.51 -9.57 24.27
CA LEU A 232 -31.48 -10.84 25.02
C LEU A 232 -31.79 -10.65 26.52
N LEU A 233 -31.25 -9.58 27.13
CA LEU A 233 -31.56 -9.24 28.53
C LEU A 233 -33.05 -8.92 28.71
N TYR A 234 -33.67 -8.22 27.76
CA TYR A 234 -35.10 -7.95 27.78
C TYR A 234 -35.93 -9.23 27.63
N LYS A 235 -35.54 -10.13 26.71
CA LYS A 235 -36.24 -11.40 26.47
C LYS A 235 -36.16 -12.36 27.66
N THR A 236 -35.04 -12.36 28.40
CA THR A 236 -34.83 -13.26 29.55
C THR A 236 -35.53 -12.78 30.83
N ARG A 237 -35.99 -11.52 30.87
CA ARG A 237 -36.78 -10.96 31.98
C ARG A 237 -38.30 -11.16 31.83
N ARG A 238 -38.77 -11.66 30.69
CA ARG A 238 -40.16 -12.09 30.49
C ARG A 238 -40.26 -13.60 30.65
#